data_AF-A0A8T1H7M4-F1
#
_entry.id   AF-A0A8T1H7M4-F1
#
_cell.length_a   1.000
_cell.length_b   1.000
_cell.length_c   1.000
_cell.angle_alpha   90.00
_cell.angle_beta   90.00
_cell.angle_gamma   90.00
#
_symmetry.space_group_name_H-M   'P 1'
#
loop_
_entity.id
_entity.type
_entity.pdbx_description
1 polymer ?
#
loop_
_entity_poly.entity_id
_entity_poly.type
_entity_poly.pdbx_seq_one_letter_code
_entity_poly.pdbx_strand_id
1 'polypeptide(L)'
;MKNDTTKTTRKKMKASGSEEQDHARSRSSWSDKDLKFVYRHQALRNFLHQDPVMRILQPKQIEDPQRPVRAPMQTPNKLTAVKDLLRLLTDAGIVAGVFDAEDRFELDLDLIQSTTRELFNKIKFIVGEA
;
A
#
# COMPACT_ATOMS: atom_id res chain seq x y z
N MET A 1 -83.79 -3.51 25.48
CA MET A 1 -82.40 -3.96 25.23
C MET A 1 -81.51 -2.78 25.54
N LYS A 2 -80.87 -2.76 26.70
CA LYS A 2 -79.52 -3.30 26.98
C LYS A 2 -78.42 -2.23 26.77
N ASN A 3 -78.17 -1.51 27.87
CA ASN A 3 -76.91 -1.04 28.49
C ASN A 3 -75.73 -0.45 27.70
N ASP A 4 -75.32 0.73 28.19
CA ASP A 4 -74.13 1.54 27.92
C ASP A 4 -72.79 0.80 27.93
N THR A 5 -71.91 1.16 26.99
CA THR A 5 -70.46 1.17 27.22
C THR A 5 -69.79 2.31 26.46
N THR A 6 -69.28 3.29 27.22
CA THR A 6 -68.30 4.28 26.80
C THR A 6 -66.93 3.63 26.59
N LYS A 7 -66.29 3.85 25.44
CA LYS A 7 -64.83 3.66 25.30
C LYS A 7 -64.17 4.93 24.76
N THR A 8 -63.42 5.57 25.65
CA THR A 8 -62.65 6.81 25.47
C THR A 8 -61.55 6.66 24.42
N THR A 9 -61.61 7.45 23.35
CA THR A 9 -60.45 7.75 22.50
C THR A 9 -59.53 8.74 23.21
N ARG A 10 -58.40 8.27 23.75
CA ARG A 10 -57.32 9.16 24.19
C ARG A 10 -56.45 9.56 23.01
N LYS A 11 -56.57 10.82 22.59
CA LYS A 11 -55.52 11.54 21.87
C LYS A 11 -54.71 12.30 22.91
N LYS A 12 -53.42 11.99 23.08
CA LYS A 12 -52.46 12.91 23.71
C LYS A 12 -51.10 12.82 23.03
N MET A 13 -50.45 13.98 23.01
CA MET A 13 -49.45 14.47 22.08
C MET A 13 -48.05 13.84 22.25
N LYS A 14 -47.25 13.98 21.19
CA LYS A 14 -45.83 13.61 21.05
C LYS A 14 -44.96 14.05 22.24
N ALA A 15 -44.00 13.20 22.59
CA ALA A 15 -42.68 13.61 23.06
C ALA A 15 -41.65 12.95 22.13
N SER A 16 -40.88 13.78 21.41
CA SER A 16 -39.70 13.32 20.67
C SER A 16 -38.56 13.11 21.68
N GLY A 17 -37.98 11.91 21.68
CA GLY A 17 -36.62 11.63 22.11
C GLY A 17 -36.14 10.53 21.15
N SER A 18 -35.55 10.91 20.02
CA SER A 18 -34.11 11.18 19.84
C SER A 18 -33.26 10.01 20.33
N GLU A 19 -32.76 9.27 19.34
CA GLU A 19 -31.41 8.69 19.26
C GLU A 19 -31.06 7.65 20.36
N GLU A 20 -30.59 6.44 20.08
CA GLU A 20 -29.51 6.10 19.16
C GLU A 20 -29.78 4.73 18.52
N GLN A 21 -30.12 4.79 17.25
CA GLN A 21 -29.95 3.69 16.33
C GLN A 21 -28.44 3.57 16.02
N ASP A 22 -27.59 3.20 16.98
CA ASP A 22 -26.15 3.09 16.66
C ASP A 22 -25.23 2.35 17.65
N HIS A 23 -25.71 1.29 18.33
CA HIS A 23 -24.75 0.37 18.99
C HIS A 23 -24.01 -0.57 18.02
N ALA A 24 -24.06 -0.28 16.71
CA ALA A 24 -23.24 -0.94 15.69
C ALA A 24 -22.11 -0.04 15.12
N ARG A 25 -21.91 1.18 15.64
CA ARG A 25 -20.68 1.96 15.41
C ARG A 25 -19.79 1.75 16.63
N SER A 26 -18.74 0.93 16.61
CA SER A 26 -17.64 0.99 15.65
C SER A 26 -16.87 -0.33 15.71
N ARG A 27 -17.37 -1.37 15.05
CA ARG A 27 -16.51 -2.50 14.73
C ARG A 27 -15.61 -2.02 13.59
N SER A 28 -14.35 -1.70 13.92
CA SER A 28 -13.29 -1.32 12.99
C SER A 28 -13.55 -1.87 11.58
N SER A 29 -13.91 -1.01 10.63
CA SER A 29 -14.43 -1.42 9.32
C SER A 29 -13.35 -1.86 8.33
N TRP A 30 -12.20 -2.32 8.82
CA TRP A 30 -11.08 -2.69 7.99
C TRP A 30 -11.31 -4.08 7.39
N SER A 31 -11.24 -4.18 6.06
CA SER A 31 -11.23 -5.48 5.38
C SER A 31 -9.81 -6.07 5.39
N ASP A 32 -9.71 -7.39 5.21
CA ASP A 32 -8.42 -8.07 5.01
C ASP A 32 -7.61 -7.48 3.85
N LYS A 33 -8.29 -6.95 2.82
CA LYS A 33 -7.65 -6.31 1.67
C LYS A 33 -7.01 -4.98 2.08
N ASP A 34 -7.71 -4.18 2.88
CA ASP A 34 -7.20 -2.89 3.37
C ASP A 34 -5.96 -3.08 4.25
N LEU A 35 -6.00 -4.08 5.14
CA LEU A 35 -4.86 -4.39 5.99
C LEU A 35 -3.64 -4.89 5.19
N LYS A 36 -3.86 -5.77 4.22
CA LYS A 36 -2.79 -6.25 3.31
C LYS A 36 -2.20 -5.12 2.48
N PHE A 37 -3.04 -4.19 2.02
CA PHE A 37 -2.60 -3.02 1.27
C PHE A 37 -1.67 -2.14 2.12
N VAL A 38 -2.12 -1.72 3.31
CA VAL A 38 -1.30 -0.89 4.20
C VAL A 38 0.00 -1.58 4.57
N TYR A 39 -0.05 -2.87 4.91
CA TYR A 39 1.14 -3.66 5.24
C TYR A 39 2.15 -3.70 4.07
N ARG A 40 1.70 -3.95 2.83
CA ARG A 40 2.57 -3.99 1.65
C ARG A 40 3.22 -2.64 1.38
N HIS A 41 2.46 -1.56 1.48
CA HIS A 41 3.00 -0.21 1.31
C HIS A 41 4.00 0.17 2.41
N GLN A 42 3.74 -0.21 3.66
CA GLN A 42 4.67 0.01 4.77
C GLN A 42 5.95 -0.81 4.58
N ALA A 43 5.84 -2.09 4.18
CA ALA A 43 6.99 -2.95 3.93
C ALA A 43 7.86 -2.42 2.77
N LEU A 44 7.25 -1.89 1.70
CA LEU A 44 7.98 -1.21 0.63
C LEU A 44 8.69 0.04 1.13
N ARG A 45 8.00 0.94 1.85
CA ARG A 45 8.61 2.17 2.40
C ARG A 45 9.79 1.87 3.32
N ASN A 46 9.65 0.88 4.20
CA ASN A 46 10.75 0.46 5.08
C ASN A 46 11.94 -0.05 4.26
N PHE A 47 11.69 -0.87 3.25
CA PHE A 47 12.75 -1.39 2.38
C PHE A 47 13.48 -0.28 1.62
N LEU A 48 12.75 0.65 1.01
CA LEU A 48 13.32 1.82 0.32
C LEU A 48 14.16 2.71 1.24
N HIS A 49 13.93 2.66 2.55
CA HIS A 49 14.67 3.45 3.54
C HIS A 49 15.86 2.70 4.17
N GLN A 50 15.77 1.38 4.31
CA GLN A 50 16.71 0.59 5.12
C GLN A 50 17.69 -0.24 4.29
N ASP A 51 17.30 -0.70 3.11
CA ASP A 51 18.17 -1.53 2.28
C ASP A 51 19.44 -0.76 1.89
N PRO A 52 20.65 -1.37 1.97
CA PRO A 52 21.91 -0.68 1.73
C PRO A 52 21.99 -0.01 0.34
N VAL A 53 21.50 -0.69 -0.69
CA VAL A 53 21.48 -0.17 -2.07
C VAL A 53 20.44 0.95 -2.17
N MET A 54 19.28 0.79 -1.55
CA MET A 54 18.25 1.84 -1.52
C MET A 54 18.70 3.09 -0.77
N ARG A 55 19.48 2.95 0.31
CA ARG A 55 20.04 4.09 1.04
C ARG A 55 20.99 4.93 0.19
N ILE A 56 21.74 4.29 -0.71
CA ILE A 56 22.57 4.99 -1.69
C ILE A 56 21.67 5.67 -2.71
N LEU A 57 20.71 4.94 -3.30
CA LEU A 57 19.83 5.48 -4.34
C LEU A 57 18.85 6.54 -3.84
N GLN A 58 18.57 6.61 -2.55
CA GLN A 58 17.61 7.50 -1.89
C GLN A 58 16.27 7.63 -2.66
N PRO A 59 15.62 6.51 -3.02
CA PRO A 59 14.45 6.54 -3.86
C PRO A 59 13.27 7.25 -3.17
N LYS A 60 12.55 8.04 -3.95
CA LYS A 60 11.30 8.68 -3.53
C LYS A 60 10.18 8.13 -4.38
N GLN A 61 9.10 7.68 -3.74
CA GLN A 61 7.88 7.36 -4.44
C GLN A 61 7.19 8.68 -4.80
N ILE A 62 7.09 8.96 -6.10
CA ILE A 62 6.58 10.25 -6.59
C ILE A 62 5.22 10.07 -7.29
N GLU A 63 5.00 8.93 -7.94
CA GLU A 63 3.81 8.69 -8.75
C GLU A 63 3.16 7.35 -8.41
N ASP A 64 1.90 7.22 -8.81
CA ASP A 64 1.27 5.91 -8.88
C ASP A 64 2.00 5.06 -9.94
N PRO A 65 2.06 3.74 -9.75
CA PRO A 65 2.77 2.86 -10.65
C PRO A 65 2.29 3.02 -12.10
N GLN A 66 3.21 3.32 -13.00
CA GLN A 66 2.86 3.66 -14.37
C GLN A 66 2.63 2.42 -15.23
N ARG A 67 3.26 1.29 -14.88
CA ARG A 67 3.22 0.05 -15.67
C ARG A 67 3.39 -1.19 -14.79
N PRO A 68 2.81 -2.34 -15.18
CA PRO A 68 3.14 -3.64 -14.58
C PRO A 68 4.65 -3.89 -14.58
N VAL A 69 5.17 -4.44 -13.48
CA VAL A 69 6.61 -4.64 -13.32
C VAL A 69 7.04 -5.99 -13.89
N ARG A 70 8.23 -6.05 -14.46
CA ARG A 70 8.83 -7.29 -14.99
C ARG A 70 9.82 -7.89 -14.01
N ALA A 71 9.88 -9.22 -13.97
CA ALA A 71 10.86 -9.93 -13.17
C ALA A 71 12.30 -9.51 -13.54
N PRO A 72 13.20 -9.39 -12.55
CA PRO A 72 14.57 -8.96 -12.79
C PRO A 72 15.40 -10.01 -13.52
N MET A 73 16.35 -9.52 -14.30
CA MET A 73 17.24 -10.37 -15.10
C MET A 73 18.40 -10.90 -14.26
N GLN A 74 18.70 -12.19 -14.38
CA GLN A 74 19.98 -12.71 -13.88
C GLN A 74 21.07 -12.39 -14.90
N THR A 75 22.11 -11.67 -14.47
CA THR A 75 23.18 -11.22 -15.36
C THR A 75 24.52 -11.18 -14.63
N PRO A 76 25.62 -11.69 -15.22
CA PRO A 76 26.94 -11.55 -14.63
C PRO A 76 27.50 -10.13 -14.76
N ASN A 77 26.79 -9.22 -15.44
CA ASN A 77 27.26 -7.87 -15.70
C ASN A 77 26.66 -6.86 -14.70
N LYS A 78 27.53 -6.18 -13.94
CA LYS A 78 27.13 -5.19 -12.93
C LYS A 78 26.33 -4.01 -13.51
N LEU A 79 26.73 -3.46 -14.65
CA LEU A 79 25.99 -2.38 -15.31
C LEU A 79 24.58 -2.82 -15.70
N THR A 80 24.44 -4.02 -16.26
CA THR A 80 23.12 -4.57 -16.61
C THR A 80 22.25 -4.76 -15.36
N ALA A 81 22.82 -5.23 -14.24
CA ALA A 81 22.08 -5.36 -12.98
C ALA A 81 21.61 -3.99 -12.44
N VAL A 82 22.47 -2.97 -12.47
CA VAL A 82 22.07 -1.60 -12.05
C VAL A 82 20.99 -1.03 -12.97
N LYS A 83 21.09 -1.22 -14.29
CA LYS A 83 20.04 -0.80 -15.24
C LYS A 83 18.71 -1.50 -14.97
N ASP A 84 18.75 -2.78 -14.64
CA ASP A 84 17.56 -3.57 -14.29
C ASP A 84 16.88 -3.05 -13.02
N LEU A 85 17.66 -2.70 -12.00
CA LEU A 85 17.18 -2.05 -10.77
C LEU A 85 16.51 -0.70 -11.04
N LEU A 86 17.16 0.19 -11.80
CA LEU A 86 16.62 1.50 -12.13
C LEU A 86 15.34 1.41 -12.97
N ARG A 87 15.28 0.44 -13.89
CA ARG A 87 14.06 0.14 -14.65
C ARG A 87 12.91 -0.21 -13.70
N LEU A 88 13.14 -1.11 -12.74
CA LEU A 88 12.10 -1.51 -11.78
C LEU A 88 11.58 -0.34 -10.95
N LEU A 89 12.46 0.54 -10.48
CA LEU A 89 12.05 1.75 -9.78
C LEU A 89 11.15 2.60 -10.67
N THR A 90 11.57 2.83 -11.92
CA THR A 90 10.82 3.64 -12.89
C THR A 90 9.45 3.04 -13.21
N ASP A 91 9.37 1.73 -13.49
CA ASP A 91 8.12 1.03 -13.79
C ASP A 91 7.12 1.13 -12.61
N ALA A 92 7.65 1.15 -11.37
CA ALA A 92 6.87 1.28 -10.15
C ALA A 92 6.52 2.73 -9.75
N GLY A 93 6.84 3.74 -10.57
CA GLY A 93 6.59 5.15 -10.21
C GLY A 93 7.52 5.69 -9.09
N ILE A 94 8.66 5.02 -8.89
CA ILE A 94 9.67 5.36 -7.89
C ILE A 94 10.85 6.00 -8.61
N VAL A 95 11.21 7.21 -8.21
CA VAL A 95 12.31 7.96 -8.79
C VAL A 95 13.51 7.86 -7.86
N ALA A 96 14.66 7.48 -8.39
CA ALA A 96 15.90 7.51 -7.63
C ALA A 96 16.24 8.96 -7.22
N GLY A 97 16.74 9.14 -6.02
CA GLY A 97 17.18 10.43 -5.51
C GLY A 97 18.48 10.92 -6.15
N VAL A 98 19.07 11.94 -5.53
CA VAL A 98 20.42 12.37 -5.86
C VAL A 98 21.40 11.42 -5.17
N PHE A 99 22.28 10.79 -5.93
CA PHE A 99 23.28 9.87 -5.43
C PHE A 99 24.53 9.92 -6.34
N ASP A 100 25.69 9.48 -5.85
CA ASP A 100 26.90 9.39 -6.67
C ASP A 100 26.85 8.16 -7.58
N ALA A 101 27.17 8.35 -8.86
CA ALA A 101 27.21 7.24 -9.80
C ALA A 101 28.33 6.24 -9.48
N GLU A 102 29.43 6.68 -8.87
CA GLU A 102 30.57 5.85 -8.50
C GLU A 102 30.20 4.86 -7.38
N ASP A 103 29.49 5.32 -6.34
CA ASP A 103 28.98 4.50 -5.23
C ASP A 103 28.20 3.26 -5.70
N ARG A 104 27.52 3.35 -6.86
CA ARG A 104 26.72 2.25 -7.41
C ARG A 104 27.57 1.10 -7.95
N PHE A 105 28.78 1.38 -8.41
CA PHE A 105 29.69 0.35 -8.93
C PHE A 105 30.60 -0.23 -7.84
N GLU A 106 30.69 0.43 -6.68
CA GLU A 106 31.34 -0.12 -5.49
C GLU A 106 30.52 -1.24 -4.85
N LEU A 107 29.19 -1.24 -5.03
CA LEU A 107 28.31 -2.30 -4.55
C LEU A 107 28.61 -3.67 -5.20
N ASP A 108 28.52 -4.73 -4.41
CA ASP A 108 28.65 -6.09 -4.89
C ASP A 108 27.51 -6.46 -5.84
N LEU A 109 27.82 -7.23 -6.88
CA LEU A 109 26.83 -7.69 -7.86
C LEU A 109 25.70 -8.48 -7.19
N ASP A 110 26.04 -9.38 -6.27
CA ASP A 110 25.07 -10.21 -5.55
C ASP A 110 24.15 -9.37 -4.66
N LEU A 111 24.69 -8.31 -4.06
CA LEU A 111 23.90 -7.35 -3.28
C LEU A 111 22.90 -6.62 -4.18
N ILE A 112 23.35 -6.10 -5.33
CA ILE A 112 22.45 -5.44 -6.31
C ILE A 112 21.36 -6.41 -6.76
N GLN A 113 21.71 -7.65 -7.11
CA GLN A 113 20.73 -8.64 -7.58
C GLN A 113 19.73 -9.07 -6.50
N SER A 114 20.20 -9.26 -5.26
CA SER A 114 19.33 -9.63 -4.13
C SER A 114 18.36 -8.50 -3.80
N THR A 115 18.83 -7.26 -3.70
CA THR A 115 17.97 -6.06 -3.55
C THR A 115 16.98 -5.95 -4.70
N THR A 116 17.41 -6.15 -5.95
CA THR A 116 16.53 -6.03 -7.13
C THR A 116 15.39 -7.06 -7.07
N ARG A 117 15.69 -8.30 -6.65
CA ARG A 117 14.68 -9.36 -6.46
C ARG A 117 13.74 -9.06 -5.31
N GLU A 118 14.27 -8.53 -4.20
CA GLU A 118 13.45 -8.16 -3.06
C GLU A 118 12.54 -6.96 -3.39
N LEU A 119 13.03 -5.96 -4.11
CA LEU A 119 12.25 -4.85 -4.64
C LEU A 119 11.09 -5.37 -5.48
N PHE A 120 11.38 -6.21 -6.49
CA PHE A 120 10.36 -6.81 -7.36
C PHE A 120 9.27 -7.53 -6.56
N ASN A 121 9.66 -8.34 -5.57
CA ASN A 121 8.72 -9.07 -4.73
C ASN A 121 7.80 -8.17 -3.91
N LYS A 122 8.22 -6.96 -3.55
CA LYS A 122 7.38 -5.98 -2.84
C LYS A 122 6.45 -5.23 -3.81
N ILE A 123 6.98 -4.78 -4.95
CA ILE A 123 6.21 -3.96 -5.90
C ILE A 123 5.22 -4.76 -6.74
N LYS A 124 5.49 -6.04 -7.08
CA LYS A 124 4.55 -6.86 -7.90
C LYS A 124 3.16 -7.00 -7.28
N PHE A 125 3.07 -6.92 -5.96
CA PHE A 125 1.84 -7.02 -5.19
C PHE A 125 1.07 -5.70 -5.06
N ILE A 126 1.70 -4.59 -5.45
CA ILE A 126 1.14 -3.24 -5.45
C ILE A 126 0.76 -2.85 -6.88
N VAL A 127 1.65 -3.12 -7.83
CA VAL A 127 1.56 -2.68 -9.24
C VAL A 127 0.94 -3.74 -10.15
N GLY A 128 1.09 -5.03 -9.81
CA GLY A 128 0.86 -6.15 -10.72
C GLY A 128 2.13 -6.54 -11.50
N GLU A 129 2.11 -7.74 -12.06
CA GLU A 129 3.21 -8.32 -12.85
C GLU A 129 2.85 -8.34 -14.34
N ALA A 130 3.84 -8.09 -15.20
CA ALA A 130 3.71 -8.02 -16.67
C ALA A 130 3.97 -9.37 -17.37
#